data_AF-A0A3B9NRS6-F1
#
_entry.id   AF-A0A3B9NRS6-F1
#
_cell.length_a   1.000
_cell.length_b   1.000
_cell.length_c   1.000
_cell.angle_alpha   90.00
_cell.angle_beta   90.00
_cell.angle_gamma   90.00
#
_symmetry.space_group_name_H-M   'P 1'
#
loop_
_entity.id
_entity.type
_entity.pdbx_description
1 polymer ?
#
loop_
_entity_poly.entity_id
_entity_poly.type
_entity_poly.pdbx_seq_one_letter_code
_entity_poly.pdbx_strand_id
1 'polypeptide(L)'
;MAFENLVIHWRDQALKWLLLDDAQLPLREGQGTLEDLAEVLSEYELPLHTSVLLSGESVLLKTIEVPPKPTRQILDAVPYLVEEYLACDVADCFIAIGERRGNDLTVGVIDERFLADCLGGLKTIGLDPEFLGIDLDVIACDQCLLVVDDDVALLSQGDAEMVAFETAQILTRLELLYHGDLLALNIVDFTEGQSLEALLPSAFVDQSQRLPAPARSLLQYLHQQPKTKRLNFRQGQFAQASQGASGKTWLWQLGKVALFVMVLQLLFAGAQGLYLFNQANDMAAEARTLYEGLYPNDKNPR
;
A
#
# COMPACT_ATOMS: atom_id res chain seq x y z
N MET A 1 19.11 -22.36 -8.48
CA MET A 1 19.00 -21.28 -7.47
C MET A 1 17.52 -21.05 -7.28
N ALA A 2 17.05 -20.88 -6.03
CA ALA A 2 15.64 -20.67 -5.78
C ALA A 2 15.28 -19.24 -6.19
N PHE A 3 14.26 -19.10 -7.02
CA PHE A 3 13.66 -17.83 -7.38
C PHE A 3 12.73 -17.42 -6.24
N GLU A 4 13.00 -16.29 -5.58
CA GLU A 4 12.22 -15.84 -4.42
C GLU A 4 11.46 -14.55 -4.69
N ASN A 5 12.08 -13.61 -5.40
CA ASN A 5 11.53 -12.26 -5.57
C ASN A 5 11.32 -11.94 -7.05
N LEU A 6 10.14 -11.42 -7.36
CA LEU A 6 9.76 -10.93 -8.67
C LEU A 6 9.48 -9.42 -8.62
N VAL A 7 10.15 -8.69 -9.49
CA VAL A 7 9.92 -7.25 -9.68
C VAL A 7 9.38 -7.06 -11.08
N ILE A 8 8.26 -6.35 -11.19
CA ILE A 8 7.62 -6.03 -12.47
C ILE A 8 7.54 -4.51 -12.57
N HIS A 9 8.05 -3.94 -13.66
CA HIS A 9 7.71 -2.59 -14.09
C HIS A 9 6.70 -2.70 -15.23
N TRP A 10 5.54 -2.08 -15.05
CA TRP A 10 4.41 -2.20 -15.97
C TRP A 10 4.09 -0.85 -16.57
N ARG A 11 4.15 -0.78 -17.90
CA ARG A 11 3.89 0.43 -18.66
C ARG A 11 2.96 0.14 -19.83
N ASP A 12 1.74 0.67 -19.78
CA ASP A 12 0.69 0.41 -20.76
C ASP A 12 0.44 -1.11 -20.93
N GLN A 13 0.79 -1.70 -22.08
CA GLN A 13 0.69 -3.14 -22.34
C GLN A 13 2.02 -3.90 -22.20
N ALA A 14 3.12 -3.17 -21.99
CA ALA A 14 4.45 -3.74 -21.86
C ALA A 14 4.84 -3.94 -20.40
N LEU A 15 5.48 -5.06 -20.13
CA LEU A 15 6.07 -5.41 -18.85
C LEU A 15 7.58 -5.56 -19.04
N LYS A 16 8.34 -5.02 -18.10
CA LYS A 16 9.71 -5.43 -17.82
C LYS A 16 9.71 -6.19 -16.49
N TRP A 17 10.45 -7.28 -16.40
CA TRP A 17 10.50 -8.08 -15.18
C TRP A 17 11.93 -8.51 -14.83
N LEU A 18 12.16 -8.64 -13.53
CA LEU A 18 13.42 -9.07 -12.95
C LEU A 18 13.14 -10.15 -11.90
N LEU A 19 13.71 -11.33 -12.13
CA LEU A 19 13.72 -12.46 -11.22
C LEU A 19 14.99 -12.39 -10.38
N LEU A 20 14.84 -12.51 -9.06
CA LEU A 20 15.92 -12.44 -8.09
C LEU A 20 15.92 -13.70 -7.23
N ASP A 21 17.12 -14.12 -6.82
CA ASP A 21 17.29 -15.17 -5.81
C ASP A 21 17.05 -14.65 -4.37
N ASP A 22 17.28 -15.52 -3.40
CA ASP A 22 17.24 -15.23 -1.97
C ASP A 22 18.29 -14.18 -1.55
N ALA A 23 19.43 -14.17 -2.22
CA ALA A 23 20.50 -13.19 -2.03
C ALA A 23 20.25 -11.84 -2.73
N GLN A 24 19.07 -11.62 -3.32
CA GLN A 24 18.72 -10.41 -4.09
C GLN A 24 19.61 -10.20 -5.32
N LEU A 25 20.18 -11.27 -5.88
CA LEU A 25 20.98 -11.24 -7.09
C LEU A 25 20.09 -11.51 -8.32
N PRO A 26 20.28 -10.74 -9.42
CA PRO A 26 19.58 -10.97 -10.68
C PRO A 26 19.82 -12.37 -11.23
N LEU A 27 18.74 -13.13 -11.39
CA LEU A 27 18.73 -14.44 -12.06
C LEU A 27 18.41 -14.29 -13.54
N ARG A 28 17.36 -13.53 -13.85
CA ARG A 28 16.85 -13.33 -15.21
C ARG A 28 16.11 -12.00 -15.29
N GLU A 29 16.40 -11.25 -16.33
CA GLU A 29 15.67 -10.03 -16.69
C GLU A 29 15.03 -10.25 -18.07
N GLY A 30 13.87 -9.65 -18.29
CA GLY A 30 13.12 -9.80 -19.53
C GLY A 30 12.09 -8.71 -19.72
N GLN A 31 11.55 -8.64 -20.93
CA GLN A 31 10.52 -7.69 -21.31
C GLN A 31 9.56 -8.33 -22.31
N GLY A 32 8.32 -7.87 -22.31
CA GLY A 32 7.26 -8.42 -23.17
C GLY A 32 5.87 -8.14 -22.62
N THR A 33 4.94 -9.03 -22.93
CA THR A 33 3.57 -9.00 -22.44
C THR A 33 3.41 -9.85 -21.17
N LEU A 34 2.21 -9.83 -20.58
CA LEU A 34 1.86 -10.73 -19.49
C LEU A 34 1.94 -12.22 -19.90
N GLU A 35 1.65 -12.53 -21.17
CA GLU A 35 1.75 -13.90 -21.70
C GLU A 35 3.21 -14.37 -21.73
N ASP A 36 4.13 -13.50 -22.17
CA ASP A 36 5.56 -13.78 -22.17
C ASP A 36 6.09 -14.01 -20.74
N LEU A 37 5.63 -13.19 -19.78
CA LEU A 37 5.96 -13.39 -18.36
C LEU A 37 5.41 -14.74 -17.84
N ALA A 38 4.20 -15.12 -18.24
CA ALA A 38 3.60 -16.40 -17.86
C ALA A 38 4.41 -17.59 -18.39
N GLU A 39 4.89 -17.50 -19.64
CA GLU A 39 5.77 -18.52 -20.23
C GLU A 39 7.07 -18.63 -19.45
N VAL A 40 7.72 -17.51 -19.13
CA VAL A 40 8.95 -17.51 -18.31
C VAL A 40 8.72 -18.13 -16.94
N LEU A 41 7.62 -17.77 -16.26
CA LEU A 41 7.30 -18.30 -14.94
C LEU A 41 6.90 -19.77 -14.95
N SER A 42 6.50 -20.34 -16.09
CA SER A 42 6.18 -21.77 -16.20
C SER A 42 7.40 -22.68 -15.96
N GLU A 43 8.62 -22.13 -16.10
CA GLU A 43 9.89 -22.81 -15.83
C GLU A 43 10.28 -22.79 -14.33
N TYR A 44 9.54 -22.04 -13.50
CA TYR A 44 9.85 -21.80 -12.09
C TYR A 44 8.67 -22.13 -11.17
N GLU A 45 8.95 -22.30 -9.88
CA GLU A 45 7.89 -22.19 -8.86
C GLU A 45 7.46 -20.74 -8.71
N LEU A 46 6.24 -20.50 -8.24
CA LEU A 46 5.75 -19.14 -8.00
C LEU A 46 6.62 -18.43 -6.95
N PRO A 47 6.89 -17.12 -7.13
CA PRO A 47 7.73 -16.37 -6.20
C PRO A 47 7.06 -16.23 -4.84
N LEU A 48 7.88 -16.12 -3.78
CA LEU A 48 7.39 -15.76 -2.45
C LEU A 48 6.94 -14.30 -2.40
N HIS A 49 7.72 -13.41 -3.02
CA HIS A 49 7.50 -11.97 -2.97
C HIS A 49 7.37 -11.41 -4.38
N THR A 50 6.25 -10.73 -4.66
CA THR A 50 6.05 -10.01 -5.92
C THR A 50 5.78 -8.55 -5.64
N SER A 51 6.55 -7.68 -6.29
CA SER A 51 6.30 -6.23 -6.29
C SER A 51 6.15 -5.70 -7.70
N VAL A 52 5.13 -4.88 -7.89
CA VAL A 52 4.78 -4.26 -9.16
C VAL A 52 4.94 -2.75 -9.04
N LEU A 53 5.56 -2.15 -10.04
CA LEU A 53 5.72 -0.72 -10.19
C LEU A 53 5.04 -0.33 -11.49
N LEU A 54 3.95 0.41 -11.42
CA LEU A 54 3.36 1.00 -12.60
C LEU A 54 4.20 2.19 -13.06
N SER A 55 4.24 2.45 -14.36
CA SER A 55 4.76 3.72 -14.87
C SER A 55 3.93 4.87 -14.28
N GLY A 56 4.63 5.90 -13.79
CA GLY A 56 4.03 7.15 -13.35
C GLY A 56 3.17 7.86 -14.41
N GLU A 57 3.27 7.48 -15.69
CA GLU A 57 2.38 7.97 -16.75
C GLU A 57 0.92 7.55 -16.57
N SER A 58 0.68 6.44 -15.87
CA SER A 58 -0.66 5.89 -15.64
C SER A 58 -1.32 6.42 -14.36
N VAL A 59 -0.60 7.22 -13.57
CA VAL A 59 -1.01 7.63 -12.22
C VAL A 59 -0.79 9.11 -12.02
N LEU A 60 -1.83 9.83 -11.59
CA LEU A 60 -1.67 11.16 -11.01
C LEU A 60 -1.21 11.02 -9.56
N LEU A 61 0.06 11.32 -9.28
CA LEU A 61 0.57 11.44 -7.92
C LEU A 61 0.51 12.92 -7.48
N LYS A 62 -0.18 13.21 -6.38
CA LYS A 62 -0.33 14.57 -5.88
C LYS A 62 -0.28 14.62 -4.36
N THR A 63 0.26 15.71 -3.83
CA THR A 63 0.09 16.07 -2.42
C THR A 63 -0.96 17.17 -2.32
N ILE A 64 -2.06 16.89 -1.62
CA ILE A 64 -3.18 17.81 -1.44
C ILE A 64 -3.29 18.27 0.01
N GLU A 65 -3.71 19.51 0.22
CA GLU A 65 -4.01 20.02 1.56
C GLU A 65 -5.39 19.51 2.00
N VAL A 66 -5.43 18.77 3.11
CA VAL A 66 -6.66 18.25 3.69
C VAL A 66 -7.06 19.03 4.94
N PRO A 67 -8.38 19.25 5.17
CA PRO A 67 -8.85 19.99 6.32
C PRO A 67 -8.45 19.28 7.63
N PRO A 68 -8.31 20.01 8.75
CA PRO A 68 -7.97 19.43 10.06
C PRO A 68 -9.17 18.72 10.69
N LYS A 69 -9.59 17.62 10.05
CA LYS A 69 -10.72 16.77 10.45
C LYS A 69 -10.24 15.36 10.81
N PRO A 70 -11.07 14.56 11.50
CA PRO A 70 -10.78 13.14 11.70
C PRO A 70 -10.55 12.42 10.37
N THR A 71 -9.59 11.49 10.33
CA THR A 71 -9.14 10.80 9.10
C THR A 71 -10.28 10.29 8.22
N ARG A 72 -11.32 9.70 8.83
CA ARG A 72 -12.47 9.17 8.07
C ARG A 72 -13.20 10.25 7.26
N GLN A 73 -13.42 11.43 7.84
CA GLN A 73 -14.09 12.54 7.15
C GLN A 73 -13.20 13.20 6.10
N ILE A 74 -11.88 13.07 6.24
CA ILE A 74 -10.94 13.51 5.20
C ILE A 74 -11.06 12.60 4.00
N LEU A 75 -11.09 11.28 4.19
CA LEU A 75 -11.22 10.33 3.09
C LEU A 75 -12.49 10.56 2.26
N ASP A 76 -13.61 10.90 2.91
CA ASP A 76 -14.85 11.26 2.21
C ASP A 76 -14.74 12.54 1.36
N ALA A 77 -13.78 13.42 1.69
CA ALA A 77 -13.56 14.69 0.99
C ALA A 77 -12.48 14.59 -0.10
N VAL A 78 -11.59 13.59 -0.06
CA VAL A 78 -10.48 13.43 -1.01
C VAL A 78 -10.93 13.43 -2.48
N PRO A 79 -11.99 12.71 -2.89
CA PRO A 79 -12.43 12.71 -4.28
C PRO A 79 -12.68 14.13 -4.83
N TYR A 80 -13.36 14.97 -4.05
CA TYR A 80 -13.65 16.36 -4.42
C TYR A 80 -12.38 17.23 -4.48
N LEU A 81 -11.39 16.95 -3.64
CA LEU A 81 -10.12 17.69 -3.63
C LEU A 81 -9.24 17.37 -4.83
N VAL A 82 -9.33 16.15 -5.37
CA VAL A 82 -8.53 15.74 -6.55
C VAL A 82 -9.24 16.01 -7.87
N GLU A 83 -10.57 16.18 -7.87
CA GLU A 83 -11.39 16.33 -9.08
C GLU A 83 -10.91 17.46 -10.01
N GLU A 84 -10.40 18.56 -9.45
CA GLU A 84 -9.87 19.68 -10.24
C GLU A 84 -8.59 19.36 -11.04
N TYR A 85 -7.86 18.30 -10.66
CA TYR A 85 -6.63 17.86 -11.32
C TYR A 85 -6.86 16.74 -12.33
N LEU A 86 -8.07 16.21 -12.41
CA LEU A 86 -8.39 15.06 -13.27
C LEU A 86 -8.95 15.52 -14.61
N ALA A 87 -8.50 14.83 -15.67
CA ALA A 87 -9.06 14.97 -17.01
C ALA A 87 -10.23 14.01 -17.27
N CYS A 88 -10.51 13.11 -16.33
CA CYS A 88 -11.56 12.10 -16.36
C CYS A 88 -12.50 12.25 -15.16
N ASP A 89 -13.62 11.51 -15.16
CA ASP A 89 -14.53 11.47 -14.03
C ASP A 89 -13.84 10.79 -12.83
N VAL A 90 -13.88 11.46 -11.67
CA VAL A 90 -13.33 10.91 -10.41
C VAL A 90 -14.03 9.62 -9.99
N ALA A 91 -15.28 9.40 -10.42
CA ALA A 91 -16.04 8.18 -10.15
C ALA A 91 -15.52 6.95 -10.90
N ASP A 92 -14.78 7.13 -12.01
CA ASP A 92 -14.11 6.06 -12.75
C ASP A 92 -12.67 5.82 -12.23
N CYS A 93 -12.24 6.58 -11.23
CA CYS A 93 -10.90 6.52 -10.67
C CYS A 93 -10.85 5.77 -9.33
N PHE A 94 -9.78 4.99 -9.14
CA PHE A 94 -9.39 4.54 -7.82
C PHE A 94 -8.39 5.51 -7.20
N ILE A 95 -8.61 5.90 -5.94
CA ILE A 95 -7.75 6.82 -5.19
C ILE A 95 -7.04 6.06 -4.07
N ALA A 96 -5.73 5.88 -4.22
CA ALA A 96 -4.87 5.35 -3.17
C ALA A 96 -4.44 6.47 -2.20
N ILE A 97 -4.44 6.16 -0.91
CA ILE A 97 -4.07 7.11 0.14
C ILE A 97 -2.65 6.81 0.61
N GLY A 98 -1.78 7.82 0.55
CA GLY A 98 -0.38 7.74 0.92
C GLY A 98 -0.06 8.32 2.30
N GLU A 99 1.18 8.77 2.48
CA GLU A 99 1.62 9.39 3.73
C GLU A 99 0.89 10.72 3.98
N ARG A 100 0.60 11.00 5.25
CA ARG A 100 0.09 12.29 5.71
C ARG A 100 1.12 12.99 6.58
N ARG A 101 1.47 14.23 6.23
CA ARG A 101 2.37 15.11 6.98
C ARG A 101 1.63 16.37 7.39
N GLY A 102 1.11 16.40 8.62
CA GLY A 102 0.27 17.50 9.10
C GLY A 102 -1.04 17.59 8.31
N ASN A 103 -1.21 18.66 7.53
CA ASN A 103 -2.36 18.85 6.64
C ASN A 103 -2.09 18.35 5.21
N ASP A 104 -0.88 17.93 4.88
CA ASP A 104 -0.56 17.48 3.54
C ASP A 104 -0.79 15.98 3.43
N LEU A 105 -1.58 15.56 2.44
CA LEU A 105 -1.88 14.17 2.15
C LEU A 105 -1.43 13.83 0.74
N THR A 106 -0.53 12.85 0.61
CA THR A 106 -0.20 12.27 -0.68
C THR A 106 -1.29 11.31 -1.12
N VAL A 107 -1.72 11.45 -2.37
CA VAL A 107 -2.74 10.62 -3.03
C VAL A 107 -2.22 10.20 -4.40
N GLY A 108 -2.55 8.98 -4.81
CA GLY A 108 -2.38 8.56 -6.19
C GLY A 108 -3.73 8.23 -6.79
N VAL A 109 -4.02 8.80 -7.93
CA VAL A 109 -5.26 8.57 -8.67
C VAL A 109 -4.94 7.80 -9.94
N ILE A 110 -5.65 6.70 -10.16
CA ILE A 110 -5.47 5.79 -11.29
C ILE A 110 -6.84 5.39 -11.84
N ASP A 111 -6.94 5.14 -13.15
CA ASP A 111 -8.13 4.54 -13.74
C ASP A 111 -8.44 3.19 -13.06
N GLU A 112 -9.65 3.04 -12.52
CA GLU A 112 -10.02 1.87 -11.74
C GLU A 112 -10.04 0.60 -12.59
N ARG A 113 -10.46 0.70 -13.86
CA ARG A 113 -10.52 -0.45 -14.77
C ARG A 113 -9.13 -0.91 -15.15
N PHE A 114 -8.22 0.01 -15.46
CA PHE A 114 -6.82 -0.30 -15.74
C PHE A 114 -6.18 -1.02 -14.54
N LEU A 115 -6.34 -0.50 -13.32
CA LEU A 115 -5.82 -1.17 -12.12
C LEU A 115 -6.41 -2.57 -11.92
N ALA A 116 -7.73 -2.71 -12.13
CA ALA A 116 -8.42 -3.99 -12.02
C ALA A 116 -7.93 -5.00 -13.07
N ASP A 117 -7.70 -4.56 -14.31
CA ASP A 117 -7.20 -5.38 -15.40
C ASP A 117 -5.76 -5.83 -15.15
N CYS A 118 -4.87 -4.94 -14.68
CA CYS A 118 -3.51 -5.29 -14.28
C CYS A 118 -3.50 -6.37 -13.19
N LEU A 119 -4.24 -6.17 -12.10
CA LEU A 119 -4.32 -7.13 -11.00
C LEU A 119 -5.01 -8.43 -11.41
N GLY A 120 -6.05 -8.36 -12.24
CA GLY A 120 -6.76 -9.52 -12.79
C GLY A 120 -5.86 -10.37 -13.69
N GLY A 121 -5.03 -9.72 -14.52
CA GLY A 121 -4.02 -10.35 -15.34
C GLY A 121 -3.00 -11.12 -14.49
N LEU A 122 -2.38 -10.45 -13.52
CA LEU A 122 -1.43 -11.09 -12.59
C LEU A 122 -2.04 -12.29 -11.86
N LYS A 123 -3.28 -12.16 -11.41
CA LYS A 123 -4.00 -13.23 -10.72
C LYS A 123 -4.24 -14.45 -11.62
N THR A 124 -4.46 -14.24 -12.92
CA THR A 124 -4.67 -15.32 -13.90
C THR A 124 -3.43 -16.21 -14.04
N ILE A 125 -2.24 -15.63 -13.86
CA ILE A 125 -0.96 -16.34 -13.87
C ILE A 125 -0.48 -16.75 -12.46
N GLY A 126 -1.36 -16.65 -11.46
CA GLY A 126 -1.11 -17.09 -10.08
C GLY A 126 -0.33 -16.11 -9.20
N LEU A 127 -0.10 -14.87 -9.66
CA LEU A 127 0.59 -13.84 -8.90
C LEU A 127 -0.41 -12.98 -8.11
N ASP A 128 -0.06 -12.67 -6.86
CA ASP A 128 -0.83 -11.76 -6.00
C ASP A 128 0.14 -10.80 -5.29
N PRO A 129 0.49 -9.66 -5.92
CA PRO A 129 1.57 -8.81 -5.42
C PRO A 129 1.28 -8.22 -4.04
N GLU A 130 2.32 -8.17 -3.21
CA GLU A 130 2.28 -7.55 -1.87
C GLU A 130 2.32 -6.02 -1.97
N PHE A 131 3.04 -5.54 -2.99
CA PHE A 131 3.22 -4.13 -3.26
C PHE A 131 2.89 -3.84 -4.72
N LEU A 132 1.99 -2.91 -4.94
CA LEU A 132 1.74 -2.30 -6.25
C LEU A 132 1.85 -0.80 -6.05
N GLY A 133 2.94 -0.19 -6.51
CA GLY A 133 3.21 1.24 -6.40
C GLY A 133 3.51 1.84 -7.76
N ILE A 134 4.12 3.03 -7.78
CA ILE A 134 4.62 3.67 -9.00
C ILE A 134 6.13 3.89 -8.92
N ASP A 135 6.78 3.87 -10.07
CA ASP A 135 8.22 4.09 -10.21
C ASP A 135 8.66 5.47 -9.67
N LEU A 136 7.95 6.55 -10.01
CA LEU A 136 8.28 7.92 -9.61
C LEU A 136 8.31 8.10 -8.09
N ASP A 137 7.31 7.58 -7.38
CA ASP A 137 7.26 7.70 -5.92
C ASP A 137 8.42 6.94 -5.28
N VAL A 138 8.83 5.81 -5.86
CA VAL A 138 9.92 4.99 -5.32
C VAL A 138 11.29 5.67 -5.50
N ILE A 139 11.52 6.38 -6.60
CA ILE A 139 12.76 7.13 -6.86
C ILE A 139 12.77 8.55 -6.28
N ALA A 140 11.65 9.03 -5.75
CA ALA A 140 11.50 10.40 -5.27
C ALA A 140 12.58 10.75 -4.24
N CYS A 141 13.31 11.84 -4.50
CA CYS A 141 14.41 12.34 -3.69
C CYS A 141 14.43 13.88 -3.67
N ASP A 142 15.14 14.46 -2.69
CA ASP A 142 15.20 15.92 -2.49
C ASP A 142 15.98 16.66 -3.60
N GLN A 143 16.75 15.92 -4.40
CA GLN A 143 17.57 16.46 -5.49
C GLN A 143 16.87 16.30 -6.84
N CYS A 144 17.25 17.13 -7.82
CA CYS A 144 16.80 16.88 -9.17
C CYS A 144 17.55 15.68 -9.76
N LEU A 145 16.80 14.67 -10.17
CA LEU A 145 17.30 13.40 -10.67
C LEU A 145 16.53 13.02 -11.93
N LEU A 146 17.25 12.78 -13.01
CA LEU A 146 16.77 12.17 -14.23
C LEU A 146 17.32 10.74 -14.29
N VAL A 147 16.44 9.76 -14.22
CA VAL A 147 16.78 8.36 -14.45
C VAL A 147 16.36 8.01 -15.87
N VAL A 148 17.27 7.47 -16.68
CA VAL A 148 17.01 7.14 -18.08
C VAL A 148 17.21 5.65 -18.30
N ASP A 149 16.22 4.99 -18.87
CA ASP A 149 16.28 3.63 -19.40
C ASP A 149 15.88 3.66 -20.89
N ASP A 150 16.02 2.54 -21.61
CA ASP A 150 15.83 2.53 -23.08
C ASP A 150 14.41 2.94 -23.53
N ASP A 151 13.40 2.70 -22.69
CA ASP A 151 11.99 2.99 -22.98
C ASP A 151 11.45 4.16 -22.16
N VAL A 152 11.81 4.26 -20.88
CA VAL A 152 11.27 5.25 -19.94
C VAL A 152 12.35 6.16 -19.37
N ALA A 153 12.01 7.43 -19.24
CA ALA A 153 12.77 8.42 -18.50
C ALA A 153 11.91 8.96 -17.35
N LEU A 154 12.51 9.02 -16.17
CA LEU A 154 11.87 9.43 -14.92
C LEU A 154 12.56 10.70 -14.41
N LEU A 155 11.82 11.80 -14.35
CA LEU A 155 12.29 13.08 -13.84
C LEU A 155 11.72 13.32 -12.44
N SER A 156 12.57 13.27 -11.43
CA SER A 156 12.28 13.69 -10.05
C SER A 156 12.84 15.08 -9.81
N GLN A 157 12.01 15.98 -9.29
CA GLN A 157 12.39 17.35 -8.95
C GLN A 157 11.90 17.62 -7.52
N GLY A 158 12.79 17.78 -6.54
CA GLY A 158 12.48 17.70 -5.10
C GLY A 158 11.13 18.28 -4.65
N ASP A 159 10.91 19.59 -4.84
CA ASP A 159 9.67 20.29 -4.46
C ASP A 159 8.64 20.42 -5.60
N ALA A 160 8.92 19.85 -6.77
CA ALA A 160 8.12 20.03 -7.99
C ALA A 160 7.49 18.71 -8.46
N GLU A 161 6.71 18.78 -9.54
CA GLU A 161 6.05 17.61 -10.09
C GLU A 161 7.07 16.63 -10.66
N MET A 162 6.93 15.37 -10.24
CA MET A 162 7.66 14.24 -10.80
C MET A 162 6.92 13.75 -12.04
N VAL A 163 7.66 13.42 -13.09
CA VAL A 163 7.07 13.02 -14.37
C VAL A 163 7.84 11.85 -14.97
N ALA A 164 7.09 10.85 -15.43
CA ALA A 164 7.58 9.76 -16.25
C ALA A 164 7.17 10.00 -17.70
N PHE A 165 8.02 9.65 -18.66
CA PHE A 165 7.74 9.80 -20.08
C PHE A 165 8.60 8.85 -20.92
N GLU A 166 8.25 8.67 -22.19
CA GLU A 166 9.05 7.91 -23.15
C GLU A 166 10.44 8.52 -23.33
N THR A 167 11.48 7.70 -23.31
CA THR A 167 12.86 8.13 -23.55
C THR A 167 13.01 8.82 -24.91
N ALA A 168 12.22 8.44 -25.91
CA ALA A 168 12.17 9.12 -27.20
C ALA A 168 11.75 10.61 -27.11
N GLN A 169 11.03 11.00 -26.05
CA GLN A 169 10.54 12.37 -25.82
C GLN A 169 11.43 13.17 -24.86
N ILE A 170 12.57 12.61 -24.41
CA ILE A 170 13.38 13.15 -23.32
C ILE A 170 13.79 14.60 -23.54
N LEU A 171 14.27 14.96 -24.73
CA LEU A 171 14.69 16.33 -25.03
C LEU A 171 13.52 17.31 -24.90
N THR A 172 12.41 17.04 -25.59
CA THR A 172 11.23 17.92 -25.57
C THR A 172 10.64 18.04 -24.17
N ARG A 173 10.65 16.95 -23.39
CA ARG A 173 10.13 16.94 -22.01
C ARG A 173 11.04 17.71 -21.06
N LEU A 174 12.35 17.56 -21.17
CA LEU A 174 13.28 18.35 -20.36
C LEU A 174 13.18 19.84 -20.68
N GLU A 175 13.11 20.23 -21.96
CA GLU A 175 12.93 21.64 -22.35
C GLU A 175 11.63 22.25 -21.81
N LEU A 176 10.57 21.46 -21.68
CA LEU A 176 9.26 21.92 -21.20
C LEU A 176 9.12 21.90 -19.68
N LEU A 177 9.70 20.90 -19.01
CA LEU A 177 9.43 20.62 -17.60
C LEU A 177 10.58 21.07 -16.70
N TYR A 178 11.82 21.00 -17.19
CA TYR A 178 13.00 21.35 -16.41
C TYR A 178 13.43 22.79 -16.71
N HIS A 179 13.15 23.67 -15.74
CA HIS A 179 13.54 25.09 -15.79
C HIS A 179 14.69 25.42 -14.83
N GLY A 180 15.29 24.41 -14.19
CA GLY A 180 16.38 24.55 -13.25
C GLY A 180 17.74 24.76 -13.93
N ASP A 181 18.77 25.00 -13.12
CA ASP A 181 20.15 25.00 -13.60
C ASP A 181 20.57 23.58 -13.99
N LEU A 182 21.07 23.39 -15.21
CA LEU A 182 21.54 22.08 -15.67
C LEU A 182 22.64 21.52 -14.76
N LEU A 183 23.43 22.37 -14.10
CA LEU A 183 24.45 21.95 -13.13
C LEU A 183 23.87 21.23 -11.90
N ALA A 184 22.59 21.43 -11.60
CA ALA A 184 21.88 20.79 -10.50
C ALA A 184 21.14 19.51 -10.93
N LEU A 185 21.09 19.21 -12.23
CA LEU A 185 20.47 18.02 -12.77
C LEU A 185 21.43 16.83 -12.63
N ASN A 186 21.04 15.85 -11.81
CA ASN A 186 21.75 14.59 -11.73
C ASN A 186 21.15 13.61 -12.75
N ILE A 187 21.99 12.89 -13.49
CA ILE A 187 21.54 11.87 -14.45
C ILE A 187 22.08 10.51 -14.04
N VAL A 188 21.18 9.54 -13.90
CA VAL A 188 21.51 8.12 -13.79
C VAL A 188 21.06 7.43 -15.07
N ASP A 189 22.00 6.79 -15.75
CA ASP A 189 21.80 6.22 -17.07
C ASP A 189 21.89 4.69 -17.03
N PHE A 190 20.79 4.03 -17.39
CA PHE A 190 20.63 2.59 -17.53
C PHE A 190 20.44 2.14 -18.98
N THR A 191 20.58 3.06 -19.95
CA THR A 191 20.39 2.72 -21.37
C THR A 191 21.43 1.70 -21.84
N GLU A 192 20.98 0.65 -22.54
CA GLU A 192 21.86 -0.35 -23.16
C GLU A 192 21.83 -0.23 -24.69
N GLY A 193 20.68 0.11 -25.27
CA GLY A 193 20.45 0.16 -26.70
C GLY A 193 20.88 1.46 -27.38
N GLN A 194 20.93 2.57 -26.65
CA GLN A 194 21.31 3.89 -27.16
C GLN A 194 22.17 4.62 -26.14
N SER A 195 23.07 5.51 -26.57
CA SER A 195 23.84 6.32 -25.63
C SER A 195 23.11 7.61 -25.28
N LEU A 196 23.32 8.12 -24.07
CA LEU A 196 22.73 9.38 -23.61
C LEU A 196 23.05 10.56 -24.54
N GLU A 197 24.23 10.58 -25.16
CA GLU A 197 24.67 11.62 -26.11
C GLU A 197 23.90 11.59 -27.43
N ALA A 198 23.27 10.46 -27.77
CA ALA A 198 22.36 10.39 -28.91
C ALA A 198 20.96 10.91 -28.56
N LEU A 199 20.58 10.84 -27.28
CA LEU A 199 19.27 11.23 -26.76
C LEU A 199 19.19 12.72 -26.38
N LEU A 200 20.31 13.28 -25.92
CA LEU A 200 20.38 14.65 -25.41
C LEU A 200 21.46 15.47 -26.15
N PRO A 201 21.23 16.78 -26.37
CA PRO A 201 22.26 17.68 -26.86
C PRO A 201 23.48 17.69 -25.94
N SER A 202 24.68 17.86 -26.50
CA SER A 202 25.92 17.89 -25.71
C SER A 202 25.86 18.93 -24.58
N ALA A 203 25.19 20.06 -24.80
CA ALA A 203 25.00 21.08 -23.76
C ALA A 203 24.32 20.54 -22.49
N PHE A 204 23.36 19.61 -22.61
CA PHE A 204 22.72 18.96 -21.45
C PHE A 204 23.69 18.00 -20.79
N VAL A 205 24.31 17.12 -21.58
CA VAL A 205 25.22 16.09 -21.07
C VAL A 205 26.44 16.72 -20.37
N ASP A 206 27.05 17.73 -20.98
CA ASP A 206 28.27 18.38 -20.50
C ASP A 206 28.05 19.22 -19.23
N GLN A 207 26.85 19.79 -19.05
CA GLN A 207 26.54 20.64 -17.89
C GLN A 207 25.92 19.85 -16.74
N SER A 208 25.24 18.74 -17.01
CA SER A 208 24.63 17.89 -15.99
C SER A 208 25.66 17.08 -15.20
N GLN A 209 25.25 16.58 -14.04
CA GLN A 209 26.06 15.67 -13.23
C GLN A 209 25.67 14.22 -13.50
N ARG A 210 26.47 13.50 -14.29
CA ARG A 210 26.27 12.05 -14.48
C ARG A 210 26.73 11.29 -13.25
N LEU A 211 25.79 10.63 -12.58
CA LEU A 211 26.06 9.77 -11.44
C LEU A 211 26.34 8.33 -11.92
N PRO A 212 27.22 7.57 -11.25
CA PRO A 212 27.41 6.17 -11.56
C PRO A 212 26.12 5.39 -11.29
N ALA A 213 25.74 4.50 -12.20
CA ALA A 213 24.59 3.62 -12.02
C ALA A 213 24.79 2.76 -10.75
N PRO A 214 23.90 2.89 -9.74
CA PRO A 214 24.04 2.18 -8.46
C PRO A 214 23.68 0.69 -8.56
N ALA A 215 23.05 0.27 -9.66
CA ALA A 215 22.64 -1.10 -9.94
C ALA A 215 22.95 -1.46 -11.41
N ARG A 216 22.72 -2.71 -11.79
CA ARG A 216 22.95 -3.17 -13.18
C ARG A 216 21.87 -2.73 -14.16
N SER A 217 20.63 -2.65 -13.69
CA SER A 217 19.46 -2.24 -14.50
C SER A 217 18.51 -1.35 -13.71
N LEU A 218 17.62 -0.67 -14.42
CA LEU A 218 16.57 0.16 -13.81
C LEU A 218 15.71 -0.65 -12.83
N LEU A 219 15.28 -1.86 -13.21
CA LEU A 219 14.46 -2.71 -12.35
C LEU A 219 15.16 -3.06 -11.03
N GLN A 220 16.46 -3.36 -11.10
CA GLN A 220 17.24 -3.64 -9.89
C GLN A 220 17.35 -2.39 -9.01
N TYR A 221 17.58 -1.22 -9.62
CA TYR A 221 17.64 0.05 -8.90
C TYR A 221 16.32 0.39 -8.20
N LEU A 222 15.19 0.26 -8.90
CA LEU A 222 13.86 0.50 -8.36
C LEU A 222 13.53 -0.45 -7.21
N HIS A 223 13.90 -1.73 -7.33
CA HIS A 223 13.67 -2.71 -6.28
C HIS A 223 14.45 -2.45 -4.99
N GLN A 224 15.68 -1.95 -5.12
CA GLN A 224 16.54 -1.60 -3.99
C GLN A 224 16.06 -0.38 -3.20
N GLN A 225 15.18 0.44 -3.79
CA GLN A 225 14.65 1.61 -3.10
C GLN A 225 13.70 1.21 -1.97
N PRO A 226 13.68 1.98 -0.86
CA PRO A 226 12.76 1.73 0.23
C PRO A 226 11.31 1.95 -0.20
N LYS A 227 10.49 0.91 -0.03
CA LYS A 227 9.02 0.96 -0.24
C LYS A 227 8.27 1.46 1.00
N THR A 228 8.97 1.76 2.10
CA THR A 228 8.36 2.26 3.33
C THR A 228 7.77 3.64 3.09
N LYS A 229 6.50 3.84 3.50
CA LYS A 229 5.74 5.08 3.31
C LYS A 229 5.48 5.49 1.85
N ARG A 230 5.87 4.65 0.90
CA ARG A 230 5.52 4.81 -0.51
C ARG A 230 4.05 4.44 -0.70
N LEU A 231 3.43 5.06 -1.69
CA LEU A 231 2.07 4.81 -2.10
C LEU A 231 1.93 3.35 -2.57
N ASN A 232 0.93 2.65 -2.03
CA ASN A 232 0.60 1.29 -2.42
C ASN A 232 -0.88 1.24 -2.81
N PHE A 233 -1.20 0.80 -4.02
CA PHE A 233 -2.59 0.67 -4.50
C PHE A 233 -3.29 -0.58 -3.98
N ARG A 234 -2.60 -1.45 -3.22
CA ARG A 234 -3.16 -2.62 -2.55
C ARG A 234 -3.98 -2.21 -1.32
N GLN A 235 -5.01 -1.41 -1.53
CA GLN A 235 -5.91 -0.84 -0.52
C GLN A 235 -7.38 -1.04 -0.90
N GLY A 236 -8.29 -0.93 0.07
CA GLY A 236 -9.73 -1.02 -0.17
C GLY A 236 -10.12 -2.31 -0.88
N GLN A 237 -10.83 -2.21 -2.00
CA GLN A 237 -11.26 -3.35 -2.82
C GLN A 237 -10.11 -4.08 -3.53
N PHE A 238 -8.95 -3.44 -3.68
CA PHE A 238 -7.75 -4.02 -4.29
C PHE A 238 -6.73 -4.48 -3.25
N ALA A 239 -7.10 -4.50 -1.96
CA ALA A 239 -6.24 -5.00 -0.91
C ALA A 239 -5.87 -6.46 -1.15
N GLN A 240 -4.63 -6.82 -0.80
CA GLN A 240 -4.18 -8.21 -0.84
C GLN A 240 -5.06 -9.05 0.08
N ALA A 241 -5.51 -10.21 -0.43
CA ALA A 241 -6.21 -11.17 0.40
C ALA A 241 -5.24 -11.62 1.49
N SER A 242 -5.44 -11.14 2.72
CA SER A 242 -4.43 -11.29 3.78
C SER A 242 -4.04 -12.77 3.93
N GLN A 243 -2.82 -13.13 3.54
CA GLN A 243 -2.19 -14.33 4.04
C GLN A 243 -1.67 -14.02 5.45
N GLY A 244 -2.60 -13.99 6.41
CA GLY A 244 -2.28 -14.09 7.83
C GLY A 244 -2.25 -12.79 8.65
N ALA A 245 -2.69 -12.95 9.89
CA ALA A 245 -2.54 -12.08 11.08
C ALA A 245 -3.52 -10.94 11.35
N SER A 246 -4.20 -10.30 10.40
CA SER A 246 -5.12 -9.18 10.75
C SER A 246 -6.49 -9.65 11.27
N GLY A 247 -7.12 -10.63 10.60
CA GLY A 247 -8.41 -11.17 11.06
C GLY A 247 -8.33 -11.96 12.37
N LYS A 248 -7.22 -12.69 12.60
CA LYS A 248 -7.06 -13.57 13.77
C LYS A 248 -6.73 -12.80 15.06
N THR A 249 -6.03 -11.66 14.96
CA THR A 249 -5.73 -10.80 16.12
C THR A 249 -6.94 -10.00 16.58
N TRP A 250 -7.74 -9.48 15.65
CA TRP A 250 -9.00 -8.79 15.99
C TRP A 250 -10.03 -9.74 16.63
N LEU A 251 -10.18 -10.96 16.10
CA LEU A 251 -11.04 -11.99 16.69
C LEU A 251 -10.57 -12.41 18.10
N TRP A 252 -9.26 -12.46 18.35
CA TRP A 252 -8.72 -12.73 19.69
C TRP A 252 -8.95 -11.57 20.67
N GLN A 253 -8.91 -10.32 20.20
CA GLN A 253 -9.26 -9.15 21.02
C GLN A 253 -10.75 -9.17 21.38
N LEU A 254 -11.64 -9.50 20.44
CA LEU A 254 -13.08 -9.69 20.70
C LEU A 254 -13.33 -10.83 21.69
N GLY A 255 -12.58 -11.93 21.59
CA GLY A 255 -12.65 -13.04 22.55
C GLY A 255 -12.31 -12.63 23.98
N LYS A 256 -11.28 -11.78 24.17
CA LYS A 256 -10.92 -11.25 25.51
C LYS A 256 -12.01 -10.36 26.09
N VAL A 257 -12.62 -9.50 25.28
CA VAL A 257 -13.71 -8.61 25.71
C VAL A 257 -14.96 -9.44 26.07
N ALA A 258 -15.33 -10.42 25.25
CA ALA A 258 -16.44 -11.31 25.52
C ALA A 258 -16.26 -12.11 26.82
N LEU A 259 -15.05 -12.63 27.05
CA LEU A 259 -14.71 -13.33 28.30
C LEU A 259 -14.83 -12.40 29.52
N PHE A 260 -14.32 -11.17 29.42
CA PHE A 260 -14.41 -10.19 30.49
C PHE A 260 -15.86 -9.85 30.83
N VAL A 261 -16.70 -9.59 29.83
CA VAL A 261 -18.14 -9.31 30.02
C VAL A 261 -18.85 -10.52 30.63
N MET A 262 -18.54 -11.74 30.18
CA MET A 262 -19.13 -12.96 30.73
C MET A 262 -18.76 -13.16 32.21
N VAL A 263 -17.50 -12.93 32.60
CA VAL A 263 -17.07 -13.00 34.00
C VAL A 263 -17.77 -11.95 34.84
N LEU A 264 -17.88 -10.72 34.34
CA LEU A 264 -18.56 -9.64 35.04
C LEU A 264 -20.05 -9.95 35.25
N GLN A 265 -20.71 -10.53 34.24
CA GLN A 265 -22.11 -10.97 34.32
C GLN A 265 -22.30 -12.10 35.35
N LEU A 266 -21.39 -13.08 35.40
CA LEU A 266 -21.42 -14.17 36.37
C LEU A 266 -21.21 -13.67 37.79
N LEU A 267 -20.29 -12.73 38.01
CA LEU A 267 -20.09 -12.11 39.33
C LEU A 267 -21.32 -11.33 39.78
N PHE A 268 -21.95 -10.58 38.88
CA PHE A 268 -23.17 -9.85 39.19
C PHE A 268 -24.33 -10.78 39.55
N ALA A 269 -24.56 -11.82 38.76
CA ALA A 269 -25.59 -12.82 39.04
C ALA A 269 -25.31 -13.60 40.34
N GLY A 270 -24.05 -13.93 40.62
CA GLY A 270 -23.64 -14.57 41.87
C GLY A 270 -23.89 -13.68 43.09
N ALA A 271 -23.58 -12.38 43.00
CA ALA A 271 -23.85 -11.41 44.06
C ALA A 271 -25.35 -11.28 44.34
N GLN A 272 -26.18 -11.21 43.29
CA GLN A 272 -27.64 -11.21 43.44
C GLN A 272 -28.16 -12.50 44.08
N GLY A 273 -27.62 -13.66 43.68
CA GLY A 273 -28.00 -14.95 44.27
C GLY A 273 -27.71 -15.03 45.77
N LEU A 274 -26.54 -14.58 46.21
CA LEU A 274 -26.17 -14.55 47.63
C LEU A 274 -27.03 -13.55 48.43
N TYR A 275 -27.30 -12.38 47.85
CA TYR A 275 -28.17 -11.38 48.49
C TYR A 275 -29.60 -11.91 48.69
N LEU A 276 -30.18 -12.52 47.66
CA LEU A 276 -31.52 -13.12 47.72
C LEU A 276 -31.58 -14.30 48.70
N PHE A 277 -30.50 -15.10 48.80
CA PHE A 277 -30.43 -16.21 49.75
C PHE A 277 -30.43 -15.72 51.21
N ASN A 278 -29.69 -14.65 51.50
CA ASN A 278 -29.70 -14.04 52.83
C ASN A 278 -31.09 -13.47 53.17
N GLN A 279 -31.70 -12.74 52.23
CA GLN A 279 -33.04 -12.18 52.43
C GLN A 279 -34.11 -13.28 52.64
N ALA A 280 -34.00 -14.40 51.91
CA ALA A 280 -34.89 -15.55 52.10
C ALA A 280 -34.73 -16.18 53.49
N ASN A 281 -33.50 -16.30 54.00
CA ASN A 281 -33.24 -16.82 55.34
C ASN A 281 -33.78 -15.88 56.43
N ASP A 282 -33.61 -14.57 56.27
CA ASP A 282 -34.14 -13.57 57.20
C ASP A 282 -35.68 -13.61 57.24
N MET A 283 -36.34 -13.66 56.06
CA MET A 283 -37.79 -13.79 55.97
C MET A 283 -38.30 -15.12 56.53
N ALA A 284 -37.57 -16.22 56.34
CA ALA A 284 -37.92 -17.52 56.92
C ALA A 284 -37.80 -17.51 58.45
N ALA A 285 -36.77 -16.83 58.99
CA ALA A 285 -36.61 -16.65 60.43
C ALA A 285 -37.71 -15.75 61.02
N GLU A 286 -38.11 -14.68 60.34
CA GLU A 286 -39.24 -13.82 60.74
C GLU A 286 -40.57 -14.58 60.70
N ALA A 287 -40.85 -15.34 59.64
CA ALA A 287 -42.06 -16.15 59.54
C ALA A 287 -42.16 -17.19 60.67
N ARG A 288 -41.03 -17.81 61.02
CA ARG A 288 -40.96 -18.79 62.11
C ARG A 288 -41.20 -18.15 63.48
N THR A 289 -40.57 -17.01 63.76
CA THR A 289 -40.76 -16.30 65.04
C THR A 289 -42.18 -15.75 65.18
N LEU A 290 -42.80 -15.27 64.09
CA LEU A 290 -44.21 -14.87 64.08
C LEU A 290 -45.14 -16.06 64.32
N TYR A 291 -44.87 -17.21 63.70
CA TYR A 291 -45.65 -18.44 63.89
C TYR A 291 -45.57 -18.95 65.34
N GLU A 292 -44.35 -19.02 65.90
CA GLU A 292 -44.11 -19.44 67.29
C GLU A 292 -44.74 -18.46 68.30
N GLY A 293 -44.81 -17.16 67.98
CA GLY A 293 -45.49 -16.16 68.81
C GLY A 293 -47.02 -16.24 68.79
N LEU A 294 -47.62 -16.70 67.69
CA LEU A 294 -49.08 -16.87 67.56
C LEU A 294 -49.58 -18.23 68.08
N TYR A 295 -48.74 -19.27 68.06
CA TYR A 295 -49.11 -20.64 68.46
C TYR A 295 -48.07 -21.29 69.42
N PRO A 296 -47.96 -20.81 70.67
CA PRO A 296 -46.88 -21.20 71.60
C PRO A 296 -46.91 -22.65 72.12
N ASN A 297 -47.95 -23.44 71.79
CA ASN A 297 -48.11 -24.84 72.24
C ASN A 297 -48.13 -25.87 71.09
N ASP A 298 -47.79 -25.45 69.87
CA ASP A 298 -47.72 -26.38 68.73
C ASP A 298 -46.40 -27.16 68.75
N LYS A 299 -46.49 -28.50 68.75
CA LYS A 299 -45.34 -29.41 68.94
C LYS A 299 -44.72 -29.93 67.65
N ASN A 300 -45.14 -29.44 66.49
CA ASN A 300 -44.47 -29.82 65.24
C ASN A 300 -44.62 -28.75 64.13
N PRO A 301 -43.81 -27.69 64.15
CA PRO A 301 -43.79 -26.72 63.06
C PRO A 301 -43.10 -27.35 61.84
N ARG A 302 -43.77 -27.35 60.69
CA ARG A 302 -43.17 -27.64 59.38
C ARG A 302 -43.02 -26.35 58.60
#